data_AF-A0A8J8E0N6-F1
#
_entry.id   AF-A0A8J8E0N6-F1
#
_cell.length_a   1.000
_cell.length_b   1.000
_cell.length_c   1.000
_cell.angle_alpha   90.00
_cell.angle_beta   90.00
_cell.angle_gamma   90.00
#
_symmetry.space_group_name_H-M   'P 1'
#
loop_
_entity.id
_entity.type
_entity.pdbx_description
1 polymer ?
#
loop_
_entity_poly.entity_id
_entity_poly.type
_entity_poly.pdbx_seq_one_letter_code
_entity_poly.pdbx_strand_id
1 'polypeptide(L)'
;MKKLIGNVILTIGLVGGAITAARIPPMWSGLAVSLGVMAVGIVLRRQGAKEELHRAAQSGTGGVKELERLLTESLSRLEAIMDAPRDKVLSELTAVLEELEEFAEKAQPLRIEGLMTYGTIMTVFSRGERALNRAWSAFADGYEEEGRKYLRFGYEDLKETLQAIKSLRV
;
A
#
# COMPACT_ATOMS: atom_id res chain seq x y z
N MET A 1 19.94 3.12 6.67
CA MET A 1 20.68 3.60 7.86
C MET A 1 20.14 4.91 8.42
N LYS A 2 19.89 5.96 7.61
CA LYS A 2 19.38 7.26 8.10
C LYS A 2 18.08 7.18 8.91
N LYS A 3 17.16 6.27 8.55
CA LYS A 3 15.92 5.99 9.30
C LYS A 3 16.17 5.44 10.71
N LEU A 4 17.10 4.50 10.85
CA LEU A 4 17.49 3.93 12.14
C LEU A 4 18.16 4.99 13.02
N ILE A 5 19.09 5.76 12.44
CA ILE A 5 19.77 6.88 13.12
C ILE A 5 18.75 7.93 13.58
N GLY A 6 17.80 8.29 12.71
CA GLY A 6 16.71 9.21 13.05
C GLY A 6 15.84 8.70 14.20
N ASN A 7 15.51 7.41 14.24
CA ASN A 7 14.76 6.81 15.35
C ASN A 7 15.53 6.88 16.67
N VAL A 8 16.83 6.55 16.66
CA VAL A 8 17.68 6.63 17.87
C VAL A 8 17.74 8.07 18.40
N ILE A 9 17.97 9.05 17.52
CA ILE A 9 18.00 10.47 17.88
C ILE A 9 16.65 10.94 18.43
N LEU A 10 15.54 10.50 17.85
CA LEU A 10 14.19 10.78 18.36
C LEU A 10 13.99 10.25 19.78
N THR A 11 14.40 9.02 20.04
CA THR A 11 14.29 8.41 21.37
C THR A 11 15.15 9.16 22.39
N ILE A 12 16.37 9.55 22.03
CA ILE A 12 17.25 10.34 22.90
C ILE A 12 16.61 11.69 23.25
N GLY A 13 16.09 12.40 22.25
CA GLY A 13 15.41 13.68 22.46
C GLY A 13 14.14 13.54 23.30
N LEU A 14 13.36 12.48 23.10
CA LEU A 14 12.15 12.21 23.89
C LEU A 14 12.48 11.94 25.37
N VAL A 15 13.46 11.06 25.63
CA VAL A 15 13.88 10.72 27.00
C VAL A 15 14.48 11.94 27.71
N GLY A 16 15.35 12.69 27.03
CA GLY A 16 15.92 13.93 27.56
C GLY A 16 14.85 15.00 27.84
N GLY A 17 13.88 15.15 26.93
CA GLY A 17 12.75 16.06 27.10
C GLY A 17 11.90 15.69 28.30
N ALA A 18 11.59 14.41 28.47
CA ALA A 18 10.82 13.92 29.63
C ALA A 18 11.55 14.18 30.96
N ILE A 19 12.86 13.89 31.04
CA ILE A 19 13.67 14.12 32.25
C ILE A 19 13.71 15.60 32.62
N THR A 20 13.94 16.47 31.63
CA THR A 20 14.07 17.93 31.84
C THR A 20 12.74 18.60 32.18
N ALA A 21 11.63 18.12 31.60
CA ALA A 21 10.28 18.59 31.89
C ALA A 21 9.76 18.12 33.27
N ALA A 22 10.13 16.92 33.72
CA ALA A 22 9.67 16.36 34.99
C ALA A 22 10.31 17.02 36.24
N ARG A 23 11.31 17.87 36.06
CA ARG A 23 11.96 18.62 37.15
C ARG A 23 11.07 19.77 37.63
N ILE A 24 11.19 20.14 38.90
CA ILE A 24 10.49 21.29 39.49
C ILE A 24 11.55 22.25 40.09
N PRO A 25 11.70 23.48 39.58
CA PRO A 25 11.10 23.97 38.34
C PRO A 25 11.67 23.24 37.11
N PRO A 26 10.94 23.20 35.98
CA PRO A 26 11.41 22.56 34.75
C PRO A 26 12.70 23.18 34.24
N MET A 27 13.58 22.35 33.68
CA MET A 27 14.79 22.81 33.02
C MET A 27 14.45 23.26 31.59
N TRP A 28 13.92 24.47 31.44
CA TRP A 28 13.47 25.02 30.15
C TRP A 28 14.52 24.98 29.05
N SER A 29 15.79 25.25 29.36
CA SER A 29 16.90 25.14 28.40
C SER A 29 17.13 23.71 27.94
N GLY A 30 17.12 22.75 28.87
CA GLY A 30 17.24 21.31 28.57
C GLY A 30 16.07 20.79 27.74
N LEU A 31 14.85 21.28 28.00
CA LEU A 31 13.67 20.96 27.21
C LEU A 31 13.80 21.50 25.79
N ALA A 32 14.22 22.76 25.62
CA ALA A 32 14.44 23.36 24.30
C ALA A 32 15.50 22.59 23.47
N VAL A 33 16.61 22.20 24.09
CA VAL A 33 17.64 21.37 23.43
C VAL A 33 17.06 20.02 23.02
N SER A 34 16.31 19.37 23.91
CA SER A 34 15.69 18.06 23.64
C SER A 34 14.71 18.12 22.46
N LEU A 35 13.91 19.19 22.37
CA LEU A 35 13.03 19.46 21.23
C LEU A 35 13.81 19.66 19.94
N GLY A 36 14.94 20.37 19.98
CA GLY A 36 15.84 20.53 18.84
C GLY A 36 16.40 19.19 18.34
N VAL A 37 16.86 18.34 19.27
CA VAL A 37 17.33 16.98 18.97
C VAL A 37 16.22 16.15 18.32
N MET A 38 14.99 16.21 18.84
CA MET A 38 13.84 15.55 18.23
C MET A 38 13.59 16.07 16.81
N ALA A 39 13.63 17.38 16.57
CA ALA A 39 13.43 17.94 15.23
C ALA A 39 14.45 17.39 14.22
N VAL A 40 15.73 17.31 14.60
CA VAL A 40 16.79 16.68 13.78
C VAL A 40 16.48 15.21 13.50
N GLY A 41 16.06 14.46 14.52
CA GLY A 41 15.67 13.05 14.37
C GLY A 41 14.49 12.84 13.40
N ILE A 42 13.48 13.72 13.45
CA ILE A 42 12.35 13.71 12.49
C ILE A 42 12.85 13.93 11.07
N VAL A 43 13.72 14.92 10.85
CA VAL A 43 14.25 15.25 9.52
C VAL A 43 15.03 14.07 8.95
N LEU A 44 15.95 13.48 9.72
CA LEU A 44 16.76 12.33 9.29
C LEU A 44 15.90 11.09 9.01
N ARG A 45 14.88 10.83 9.85
CA ARG A 45 13.92 9.74 9.63
C ARG A 45 13.12 9.96 8.33
N ARG A 46 12.63 11.17 8.10
CA ARG A 46 11.89 11.53 6.87
C ARG A 46 12.74 11.38 5.62
N GLN A 47 14.00 11.82 5.67
CA GLN A 47 14.93 11.63 4.55
C GLN A 47 15.19 10.15 4.28
N GLY A 48 15.44 9.34 5.32
CA GLY A 48 15.63 7.90 5.16
C GLY A 48 14.42 7.18 4.57
N ALA A 49 13.20 7.55 4.97
CA ALA A 49 11.97 6.98 4.41
C ALA A 49 11.77 7.38 2.94
N LYS A 50 12.08 8.63 2.56
CA LYS A 50 12.05 9.06 1.17
C LYS A 50 13.09 8.32 0.32
N GLU A 51 14.30 8.11 0.85
CA GLU A 51 15.35 7.36 0.15
C GLU A 51 14.97 5.88 -0.09
N GLU A 52 14.35 5.22 0.90
CA GLU A 52 13.83 3.85 0.74
C GLU A 52 12.78 3.77 -0.37
N LEU A 53 11.85 4.73 -0.39
CA LEU A 53 10.81 4.81 -1.41
C LEU A 53 11.40 5.10 -2.81
N HIS A 54 12.32 6.07 -2.93
CA HIS A 54 12.98 6.37 -4.20
C HIS A 54 13.82 5.19 -4.72
N ARG A 55 14.47 4.44 -3.83
CA ARG A 55 15.23 3.25 -4.22
C ARG A 55 14.31 2.15 -4.75
N ALA A 56 13.16 1.93 -4.12
CA ALA A 56 12.14 0.99 -4.58
C ALA A 56 11.51 1.40 -5.94
N ALA A 57 11.40 2.71 -6.20
CA ALA A 57 10.99 3.23 -7.50
C ALA A 57 12.09 3.08 -8.57
N GLN A 58 13.37 3.29 -8.21
CA GLN A 58 14.51 3.20 -9.14
C GLN A 58 14.92 1.77 -9.48
N SER A 59 14.63 0.78 -8.64
CA SER A 59 14.92 -0.64 -8.91
C SER A 59 14.03 -1.26 -10.01
N GLY A 60 13.08 -0.51 -10.58
CA GLY A 60 12.19 -0.99 -11.66
C GLY A 60 11.14 -2.01 -11.20
N THR A 61 11.13 -2.35 -9.91
CA THR A 61 10.22 -3.31 -9.27
C THR A 61 8.92 -2.69 -8.77
N GLY A 62 8.71 -1.39 -9.01
CA GLY A 62 7.52 -0.66 -8.59
C GLY A 62 7.38 0.65 -9.34
N GLY A 63 6.13 1.12 -9.49
CA GLY A 63 5.79 2.33 -10.23
C GLY A 63 4.53 2.17 -11.09
N VAL A 64 3.95 3.29 -11.51
CA VAL A 64 2.66 3.37 -12.21
C VAL A 64 2.57 2.39 -13.39
N LYS A 65 3.64 2.25 -14.19
CA LYS A 65 3.66 1.37 -15.38
C LYS A 65 3.62 -0.12 -15.04
N GLU A 66 4.29 -0.55 -13.97
CA GLU A 66 4.28 -1.94 -13.54
C GLU A 66 2.93 -2.31 -12.92
N LEU A 67 2.36 -1.40 -12.14
CA LEU A 67 1.02 -1.56 -11.57
C LEU A 67 -0.05 -1.61 -12.66
N GLU A 68 0.09 -0.78 -13.70
CA GLU A 68 -0.77 -0.81 -14.89
C GLU A 68 -0.66 -2.16 -15.62
N ARG A 69 0.56 -2.69 -15.78
CA ARG A 69 0.81 -3.99 -16.40
C ARG A 69 0.12 -5.12 -15.62
N LEU A 70 0.39 -5.20 -14.31
CA LEU A 70 -0.19 -6.23 -13.43
C LEU A 70 -1.72 -6.20 -13.47
N LEU A 71 -2.34 -5.03 -13.28
CA LEU A 71 -3.81 -4.95 -13.34
C LEU A 71 -4.37 -5.29 -14.72
N THR A 72 -3.69 -4.91 -15.80
CA THR A 72 -4.15 -5.23 -17.16
C THR A 72 -4.11 -6.75 -17.41
N GLU A 73 -3.06 -7.43 -16.96
CA GLU A 73 -2.93 -8.88 -17.04
C GLU A 73 -4.01 -9.58 -16.19
N SER A 74 -4.16 -9.18 -14.93
CA SER A 74 -5.18 -9.76 -14.04
C SER A 74 -6.59 -9.50 -14.55
N LEU A 75 -6.90 -8.31 -15.08
CA LEU A 75 -8.20 -8.01 -15.70
C LEU A 75 -8.48 -8.89 -16.92
N SER A 76 -7.47 -9.14 -17.76
CA SER A 76 -7.63 -10.02 -18.93
C SER A 76 -7.90 -11.47 -18.51
N ARG A 77 -7.23 -11.96 -17.46
CA ARG A 77 -7.51 -13.29 -16.88
C ARG A 77 -8.92 -13.36 -16.31
N LEU A 78 -9.35 -12.35 -15.55
CA LEU A 78 -10.69 -12.28 -14.96
C LEU A 78 -11.77 -12.26 -16.05
N GLU A 79 -11.59 -11.49 -17.11
CA GLU A 79 -12.50 -11.46 -18.26
C GLU A 79 -12.64 -12.84 -18.92
N ALA A 80 -11.52 -13.56 -19.09
CA ALA A 80 -11.51 -14.90 -19.66
C ALA A 80 -12.22 -15.98 -18.81
N ILE A 81 -12.42 -15.74 -17.51
CA ILE A 81 -13.08 -16.67 -16.60
C ILE A 81 -14.52 -16.29 -16.23
N MET A 82 -15.04 -15.16 -16.72
CA MET A 82 -16.39 -14.68 -16.39
C MET A 82 -17.50 -15.72 -16.64
N ASP A 83 -17.40 -16.43 -17.76
CA ASP A 83 -18.36 -17.46 -18.19
C ASP A 83 -17.76 -18.87 -18.17
N ALA A 84 -16.60 -19.05 -17.52
CA ALA A 84 -15.94 -20.33 -17.45
C ALA A 84 -16.65 -21.31 -16.49
N PRO A 85 -16.40 -22.62 -16.65
CA PRO A 85 -16.78 -23.64 -15.66
C PRO A 85 -16.12 -23.38 -14.29
N ARG A 86 -16.82 -23.75 -13.21
CA ARG A 86 -16.43 -23.49 -11.81
C ARG A 86 -14.99 -23.92 -11.48
N ASP A 87 -14.59 -25.09 -11.93
CA ASP A 87 -13.26 -25.66 -11.70
C ASP A 87 -12.16 -24.76 -12.28
N LYS A 88 -12.35 -24.27 -13.50
CA LYS A 88 -11.44 -23.33 -14.14
C LYS A 88 -11.44 -21.96 -13.47
N VAL A 89 -12.62 -21.49 -13.02
CA VAL A 89 -12.73 -20.21 -12.29
C VAL A 89 -11.92 -20.25 -11.01
N LEU A 90 -12.01 -21.33 -10.22
CA LEU A 90 -11.27 -21.46 -8.96
C LEU A 90 -9.75 -21.43 -9.16
N SER A 91 -9.22 -22.19 -10.12
CA SER A 91 -7.79 -22.23 -10.37
C SER A 91 -7.24 -20.87 -10.82
N GLU A 92 -7.91 -20.23 -11.77
CA GLU A 92 -7.46 -18.93 -12.31
C GLU A 92 -7.66 -17.81 -11.29
N LEU A 93 -8.76 -17.80 -10.55
CA LEU A 93 -9.00 -16.80 -9.52
C LEU A 93 -7.99 -16.89 -8.37
N THR A 94 -7.53 -18.10 -8.04
CA THR A 94 -6.43 -18.29 -7.07
C THR A 94 -5.16 -17.61 -7.57
N ALA A 95 -4.76 -17.87 -8.82
CA ALA A 95 -3.57 -17.26 -9.41
C ALA A 95 -3.71 -15.73 -9.50
N VAL A 96 -4.89 -15.21 -9.85
CA VAL A 96 -5.15 -13.77 -9.85
C VAL A 96 -5.00 -13.19 -8.45
N LEU A 97 -5.54 -13.83 -7.41
CA LEU A 97 -5.42 -13.32 -6.03
C LEU A 97 -3.95 -13.23 -5.57
N GLU A 98 -3.11 -14.19 -5.96
CA GLU A 98 -1.65 -14.14 -5.72
C GLU A 98 -0.98 -12.96 -6.46
N GLU A 99 -1.36 -12.70 -7.73
CA GLU A 99 -0.88 -11.53 -8.47
C GLU A 99 -1.32 -10.20 -7.82
N LEU A 100 -2.53 -10.15 -7.24
CA LEU A 100 -3.04 -8.96 -6.56
C LEU A 100 -2.32 -8.69 -5.23
N GLU A 101 -1.86 -9.72 -4.52
CA GLU A 101 -1.00 -9.55 -3.36
C GLU A 101 0.33 -8.88 -3.76
N GLU A 102 0.95 -9.33 -4.86
CA GLU A 102 2.15 -8.70 -5.41
C GLU A 102 1.91 -7.23 -5.82
N PHE A 103 0.74 -6.94 -6.40
CA PHE A 103 0.34 -5.56 -6.71
C PHE A 103 0.34 -4.68 -5.45
N ALA A 104 -0.22 -5.15 -4.34
CA ALA A 104 -0.31 -4.37 -3.10
C ALA A 104 1.08 -4.03 -2.53
N GLU A 105 2.03 -4.95 -2.63
CA GLU A 105 3.44 -4.71 -2.26
C GLU A 105 4.09 -3.67 -3.19
N LYS A 106 3.91 -3.85 -4.49
CA LYS A 106 4.47 -2.96 -5.54
C LYS A 106 3.82 -1.59 -5.58
N ALA A 107 2.67 -1.40 -4.94
CA ALA A 107 1.98 -0.11 -4.86
C ALA A 107 2.58 0.82 -3.79
N GLN A 108 3.39 0.32 -2.84
CA GLN A 108 3.98 1.15 -1.78
C GLN A 108 4.76 2.40 -2.26
N PRO A 109 5.53 2.35 -3.37
CA PRO A 109 6.22 3.51 -3.91
C PRO A 109 5.31 4.63 -4.42
N LEU A 110 4.02 4.37 -4.70
CA LEU A 110 3.06 5.45 -5.06
C LEU A 110 2.89 6.49 -3.95
N ARG A 111 3.27 6.17 -2.70
CA ARG A 111 3.28 7.13 -1.58
C ARG A 111 4.20 8.33 -1.85
N ILE A 112 5.14 8.23 -2.79
CA ILE A 112 5.98 9.35 -3.23
C ILE A 112 5.15 10.41 -3.97
N GLU A 113 4.20 9.98 -4.82
CA GLU A 113 3.28 10.85 -5.57
C GLU A 113 2.25 11.53 -4.65
N GLY A 114 2.09 10.99 -3.43
CA GLY A 114 1.28 11.59 -2.37
C GLY A 114 0.49 10.54 -1.58
N LEU A 115 0.38 10.76 -0.27
CA LEU A 115 -0.42 9.88 0.60
C LEU A 115 -1.90 9.83 0.20
N MET A 116 -2.44 10.96 -0.28
CA MET A 116 -3.81 11.04 -0.79
C MET A 116 -3.98 10.20 -2.05
N THR A 117 -3.06 10.35 -3.01
CA THR A 117 -3.05 9.57 -4.26
C THR A 117 -3.00 8.08 -4.01
N TYR A 118 -2.05 7.63 -3.18
CA TYR A 118 -1.95 6.23 -2.77
C TYR A 118 -3.22 5.75 -2.06
N GLY A 119 -3.76 6.55 -1.15
CA GLY A 119 -4.99 6.23 -0.43
C GLY A 119 -6.20 6.04 -1.34
N THR A 120 -6.37 6.92 -2.33
CA THR A 120 -7.46 6.83 -3.32
C THR A 120 -7.36 5.54 -4.12
N ILE A 121 -6.19 5.22 -4.69
CA ILE A 121 -5.98 4.00 -5.49
C ILE A 121 -6.21 2.75 -4.65
N MET A 122 -5.60 2.69 -3.47
CA MET A 122 -5.71 1.51 -2.60
C MET A 122 -7.13 1.30 -2.04
N THR A 123 -7.90 2.37 -1.87
CA THR A 123 -9.30 2.27 -1.42
C THR A 123 -10.13 1.52 -2.45
N VAL A 124 -10.04 1.90 -3.73
CA VAL A 124 -10.77 1.23 -4.82
C VAL A 124 -10.24 -0.20 -5.01
N PHE A 125 -8.91 -0.37 -5.06
CA PHE A 125 -8.27 -1.68 -5.18
C PHE A 125 -8.74 -2.67 -4.11
N SER A 126 -8.70 -2.26 -2.83
CA SER A 126 -9.09 -3.13 -1.70
C SER A 126 -10.57 -3.52 -1.72
N ARG A 127 -11.43 -2.73 -2.39
CA ARG A 127 -12.84 -3.09 -2.60
C ARG A 127 -12.93 -4.24 -3.60
N GLY A 128 -12.22 -4.15 -4.72
CA GLY A 128 -12.15 -5.19 -5.74
C GLY A 128 -11.52 -6.48 -5.24
N GLU A 129 -10.38 -6.40 -4.57
CA GLU A 129 -9.70 -7.55 -3.95
C GLU A 129 -10.62 -8.30 -2.96
N ARG A 130 -11.35 -7.58 -2.10
CA ARG A 130 -12.31 -8.18 -1.17
C ARG A 130 -13.48 -8.85 -1.88
N ALA A 131 -13.98 -8.23 -2.97
CA ALA A 131 -15.02 -8.85 -3.80
C ALA A 131 -14.51 -10.14 -4.45
N LEU A 132 -13.29 -10.15 -5.00
CA LEU A 132 -12.69 -11.35 -5.58
C LEU A 132 -12.43 -12.45 -4.55
N ASN A 133 -11.95 -12.11 -3.36
CA ASN A 133 -11.84 -13.07 -2.26
C ASN A 133 -13.20 -13.69 -1.91
N ARG A 134 -14.26 -12.88 -1.86
CA ARG A 134 -15.62 -13.38 -1.63
C ARG A 134 -16.13 -14.25 -2.77
N ALA A 135 -15.82 -13.88 -4.02
CA ALA A 135 -16.13 -14.70 -5.18
C ALA A 135 -15.46 -16.08 -5.07
N TRP A 136 -14.17 -16.09 -4.71
CA TRP A 136 -13.41 -17.32 -4.51
C TRP A 136 -14.05 -18.21 -3.44
N SER A 137 -14.39 -17.65 -2.27
CA SER A 137 -15.07 -18.40 -1.21
C SER A 137 -16.41 -18.98 -1.68
N ALA A 138 -17.23 -18.17 -2.35
CA ALA A 138 -18.52 -18.63 -2.88
C ALA A 138 -18.35 -19.76 -3.90
N PHE A 139 -17.37 -19.67 -4.82
CA PHE A 139 -17.06 -20.76 -5.74
C PHE A 139 -16.50 -22.00 -5.02
N ALA A 140 -15.69 -21.84 -3.98
CA ALA A 140 -15.15 -22.96 -3.21
C ALA A 140 -16.28 -23.73 -2.50
N ASP A 141 -17.26 -23.00 -1.97
CA ASP A 141 -18.42 -23.55 -1.25
C ASP A 141 -19.54 -24.05 -2.17
N GLY A 142 -19.48 -23.74 -3.48
CA GLY A 142 -20.45 -24.19 -4.47
C GLY A 142 -21.62 -23.23 -4.72
N TYR A 143 -21.57 -22.02 -4.17
CA TYR A 143 -22.52 -20.93 -4.42
C TYR A 143 -22.18 -20.19 -5.73
N GLU A 144 -22.48 -20.83 -6.87
CA GLU A 144 -22.04 -20.34 -8.19
C GLU A 144 -22.61 -18.96 -8.57
N GLU A 145 -23.89 -18.71 -8.32
CA GLU A 145 -24.50 -17.41 -8.63
C GLU A 145 -23.88 -16.27 -7.81
N GLU A 146 -23.60 -16.51 -6.52
CA GLU A 146 -22.94 -15.55 -5.66
C GLU A 146 -21.48 -15.34 -6.09
N GLY A 147 -20.77 -16.41 -6.43
CA GLY A 147 -19.42 -16.37 -6.99
C GLY A 147 -19.36 -15.50 -8.23
N ARG A 148 -20.23 -15.72 -9.21
CA ARG A 148 -20.29 -14.91 -10.46
C ARG A 148 -20.64 -13.45 -10.19
N LYS A 149 -21.53 -13.18 -9.24
CA LYS A 149 -21.89 -11.82 -8.84
C LYS A 149 -20.69 -11.06 -8.28
N TYR A 150 -19.98 -11.64 -7.32
CA TYR A 150 -18.81 -10.99 -6.71
C TYR A 150 -17.60 -10.95 -7.63
N LEU A 151 -17.44 -11.93 -8.53
CA LEU A 151 -16.43 -11.91 -9.57
C LEU A 151 -16.59 -10.67 -10.46
N ARG A 152 -17.83 -10.38 -10.88
CA ARG A 152 -18.16 -9.18 -11.67
C ARG A 152 -17.89 -7.90 -10.90
N PHE A 153 -18.26 -7.83 -9.62
CA PHE A 153 -17.95 -6.66 -8.78
C PHE A 153 -16.45 -6.44 -8.65
N GLY A 154 -15.69 -7.50 -8.41
CA GLY A 154 -14.23 -7.45 -8.34
C GLY A 154 -13.61 -6.96 -9.64
N TYR A 155 -14.07 -7.48 -10.79
CA TYR A 155 -13.62 -7.05 -12.12
C TYR A 155 -13.86 -5.55 -12.35
N GLU A 156 -15.06 -5.03 -12.08
CA GLU A 156 -15.37 -3.61 -12.27
C GLU A 156 -14.55 -2.70 -11.33
N ASP A 157 -14.36 -3.11 -10.08
CA ASP A 157 -13.53 -2.36 -9.11
C ASP A 157 -12.05 -2.33 -9.51
N LEU A 158 -11.50 -3.43 -10.03
CA LEU A 158 -10.14 -3.44 -10.56
C LEU A 158 -9.99 -2.60 -11.83
N LYS A 159 -11.04 -2.52 -12.65
CA LYS A 159 -11.09 -1.65 -13.82
C LYS A 159 -11.10 -0.17 -13.42
N GLU A 160 -11.87 0.19 -12.39
CA GLU A 160 -11.83 1.53 -11.78
C GLU A 160 -10.45 1.83 -11.20
N THR A 161 -9.81 0.86 -10.54
CA THR A 161 -8.44 0.99 -10.03
C THR A 161 -7.46 1.28 -11.16
N LEU A 162 -7.53 0.55 -12.27
CA LEU A 162 -6.69 0.78 -13.46
C LEU A 162 -6.90 2.19 -14.03
N GLN A 163 -8.15 2.68 -14.08
CA GLN A 163 -8.44 4.05 -14.52
C GLN A 163 -7.83 5.10 -13.59
N ALA A 164 -7.90 4.88 -12.27
CA ALA A 164 -7.29 5.76 -11.28
C ALA A 164 -5.76 5.79 -11.38
N ILE A 165 -5.13 4.69 -11.77
CA ILE A 165 -3.68 4.66 -12.02
C ILE A 165 -3.34 5.40 -13.31
N LYS A 166 -4.12 5.21 -14.38
CA LYS A 166 -3.90 5.88 -15.67
C LYS A 166 -4.07 7.39 -15.59
N SER A 167 -4.96 7.89 -14.73
CA SER A 167 -5.15 9.33 -14.55
C SER A 167 -3.97 10.03 -13.87
N LEU A 168 -3.07 9.29 -13.20
CA LEU A 168 -1.81 9.84 -12.67
C LEU A 168 -0.79 10.19 -13.75
N ARG A 169 -1.00 9.74 -14.99
CA ARG A 169 -0.08 9.94 -16.11
C ARG A 169 -0.39 11.23 -16.90
N VAL A 170 -1.38 12.01 -16.47
CA VAL A 170 -1.77 13.30 -17.07
C VAL A 170 -0.95 14.44 -16.47
#